data_AF-A0A7W1UX77-F1
#
_entry.id   AF-A0A7W1UX77-F1
#
_cell.length_a   1.000
_cell.length_b   1.000
_cell.length_c   1.000
_cell.angle_alpha   90.00
_cell.angle_beta   90.00
_cell.angle_gamma   90.00
#
_symmetry.space_group_name_H-M   'P 1'
#
loop_
_entity.id
_entity.type
_entity.pdbx_description
1 polymer ?
#
loop_
_entity_poly.entity_id
_entity_poly.type
_entity_poly.pdbx_seq_one_letter_code
_entity_poly.pdbx_strand_id
1 'polypeptide(L)'
;KQNRLRKKDIEKIVAAYQDFKEIPKYSHVAAIDEIKENDFNLNIPRYVDTFEEEEPVDMEATKHEIAQLEQELVAVKAEMEGYLKELNL
;
A
#
# COMPACT_ATOMS: atom_id res chain seq x y z
N LYS A 1 0.98 20.47 3.00
CA LYS A 1 0.55 20.04 4.36
C LYS A 1 1.77 19.45 5.04
N GLN A 2 2.24 20.00 6.16
CA GLN A 2 3.44 19.51 6.85
C GLN A 2 3.03 18.41 7.82
N ASN A 3 3.72 17.26 7.77
CA ASN A 3 3.47 16.17 8.72
C ASN A 3 3.95 16.59 10.11
N ARG A 4 3.13 16.35 11.13
CA ARG A 4 3.45 16.65 12.53
C ARG A 4 3.54 15.34 13.32
N LEU A 5 4.67 15.15 14.00
CA LEU A 5 4.81 14.08 14.99
C LEU A 5 3.84 14.31 16.14
N ARG A 6 2.92 13.38 16.35
CA ARG A 6 2.01 13.40 17.50
C ARG A 6 2.76 12.85 18.70
N LYS A 7 2.29 13.19 19.91
CA LYS A 7 2.86 12.70 21.17
C LYS A 7 3.00 11.17 21.19
N LYS A 8 1.97 10.44 20.74
CA LYS A 8 2.00 8.97 20.64
C LYS A 8 3.07 8.41 19.70
N ASP A 9 3.41 9.14 18.63
CA ASP A 9 4.42 8.70 17.66
C ASP A 9 5.81 8.81 18.32
N ILE A 10 6.05 9.90 19.06
CA ILE A 10 7.28 10.14 19.82
C ILE A 10 7.44 9.09 20.92
N GLU A 11 6.40 8.84 21.71
CA GLU A 11 6.42 7.85 22.79
C GLU A 11 6.77 6.45 22.26
N LYS A 12 6.18 6.06 21.11
CA LYS A 12 6.50 4.77 20.47
C LYS A 12 7.96 4.68 20.04
N ILE A 13 8.51 5.73 19.41
CA ILE A 13 9.92 5.78 18.98
C ILE A 13 10.85 5.65 20.19
N VAL A 14 10.60 6.44 21.23
CA VAL A 14 11.46 6.47 22.43
C VAL A 14 11.42 5.14 23.17
N ALA A 15 10.23 4.54 23.34
CA ALA A 15 10.10 3.25 24.00
C ALA A 15 10.84 2.14 23.23
N ALA A 16 10.66 2.08 21.90
CA ALA A 16 11.34 1.09 21.07
C ALA A 16 12.87 1.19 21.14
N TYR A 17 13.41 2.42 21.20
CA TYR A 17 14.84 2.66 21.34
C TYR A 17 15.37 2.29 22.74
N GLN A 18 14.71 2.77 23.81
CA GLN A 18 15.15 2.54 25.19
C GLN A 18 15.16 1.06 25.57
N ASP A 19 14.17 0.31 25.08
CA ASP A 19 14.02 -1.11 25.37
C ASP A 19 14.86 -2.01 24.44
N PHE A 20 15.58 -1.43 23.46
CA PHE A 20 16.23 -2.18 22.37
C PHE A 20 15.28 -3.23 21.77
N LYS A 21 14.09 -2.78 21.40
CA LYS A 21 13.00 -3.68 21.01
C LYS A 21 13.00 -3.93 19.51
N GLU A 22 13.07 -5.21 19.14
CA GLU A 22 12.72 -5.70 17.81
C GLU A 22 11.21 -5.59 17.58
N ILE A 23 10.79 -4.87 16.54
CA ILE A 23 9.38 -4.72 16.17
C ILE A 23 9.25 -4.96 14.67
N PRO A 24 8.48 -5.98 14.23
CA PRO A 24 8.28 -6.27 12.82
C PRO A 24 7.90 -5.02 12.02
N LYS A 25 8.61 -4.80 10.91
CA LYS A 25 8.44 -3.66 9.98
C LYS A 25 8.65 -2.27 10.59
N TYR A 26 9.21 -2.16 11.80
CA TYR A 26 9.33 -0.89 12.50
C TYR A 26 10.71 -0.63 13.14
N SER A 27 11.31 -1.63 13.80
CA SER A 27 12.63 -1.49 14.43
C SER A 27 13.43 -2.78 14.36
N HIS A 28 14.74 -2.63 14.19
CA HIS A 28 15.74 -3.70 14.19
C HIS A 28 16.95 -3.28 15.04
N VAL A 29 17.45 -4.19 15.85
CA VAL A 29 18.60 -4.02 16.75
C VAL A 29 19.84 -4.56 16.03
N ALA A 30 20.41 -3.70 15.19
CA ALA A 30 21.55 -4.08 14.37
C ALA A 30 22.82 -4.29 15.22
N ALA A 31 23.48 -5.44 15.02
CA ALA A 31 24.77 -5.71 15.64
C ALA A 31 25.90 -4.93 14.94
N ILE A 32 27.01 -4.69 15.63
CA ILE A 32 28.15 -3.98 15.04
C ILE A 32 28.71 -4.70 13.79
N ASP A 33 28.72 -6.04 13.79
CA ASP A 33 29.22 -6.80 12.65
C ASP A 33 28.28 -6.71 11.44
N GLU A 34 26.97 -6.72 11.65
CA GLU A 34 25.97 -6.46 10.61
C GLU A 34 26.10 -5.04 10.03
N ILE A 35 26.40 -4.06 10.87
CA ILE A 35 26.65 -2.68 10.41
C ILE A 35 27.91 -2.62 9.55
N LYS A 36 28.97 -3.35 9.91
CA LYS A 36 30.19 -3.45 9.08
C LYS A 36 29.93 -4.13 7.75
N GLU A 37 29.17 -5.22 7.74
CA GLU A 37 28.77 -5.95 6.51
C GLU A 37 27.97 -5.06 5.56
N ASN A 38 27.21 -4.12 6.09
CA ASN A 38 26.49 -3.10 5.34
C ASN A 38 27.34 -1.85 5.02
N ASP A 39 28.67 -1.91 5.11
CA ASP A 39 29.58 -0.77 4.86
C ASP A 39 29.27 0.47 5.71
N PHE A 40 28.80 0.26 6.95
CA PHE A 40 28.30 1.31 7.85
C PHE A 40 27.16 2.15 7.26
N ASN A 41 26.42 1.62 6.28
CA ASN A 41 25.29 2.27 5.65
C ASN A 41 24.01 2.06 6.46
N LEU A 42 23.64 3.05 7.27
CA LEU A 42 22.48 3.01 8.18
C LEU A 42 21.13 3.30 7.50
N ASN A 43 21.01 3.09 6.20
CA ASN A 43 19.74 3.25 5.49
C ASN A 43 18.72 2.19 5.97
N ILE A 44 17.58 2.64 6.50
CA ILE A 44 16.61 1.82 7.25
C ILE A 44 16.13 0.57 6.49
N PRO A 45 15.74 0.64 5.20
CA PRO A 45 15.44 -0.52 4.37
C PRO A 45 16.46 -1.69 4.38
N ARG A 46 17.71 -1.46 4.81
CA ARG A 46 18.71 -2.53 4.96
C ARG A 46 18.54 -3.37 6.22
N TYR A 47 17.83 -2.84 7.21
CA TYR A 47 17.69 -3.43 8.55
C TYR A 47 16.23 -3.73 8.88
N VAL A 48 15.31 -2.94 8.36
CA VAL A 48 13.87 -3.10 8.60
C VAL A 48 13.20 -3.36 7.27
N ASP A 49 12.68 -4.57 7.10
CA ASP A 49 11.80 -4.88 6.00
C ASP A 49 10.44 -4.19 6.22
N THR A 50 10.25 -3.05 5.55
CA THR A 50 9.00 -2.31 5.58
C THR A 50 8.03 -2.76 4.48
N PHE A 51 8.31 -3.87 3.78
CA PHE A 51 7.42 -4.38 2.74
C PHE A 51 6.08 -4.78 3.36
N GLU A 52 4.99 -4.27 2.80
CA GLU A 52 3.65 -4.73 3.09
C GLU A 52 3.30 -5.78 2.04
N GLU A 53 3.00 -7.01 2.48
CA GLU A 53 2.43 -8.00 1.56
C GLU A 53 1.11 -7.44 1.06
N GLU A 54 1.00 -7.27 -0.26
CA GLU A 54 -0.26 -6.88 -0.89
C GLU A 54 -1.31 -7.97 -0.60
N GLU A 55 -2.53 -7.55 -0.24
CA GLU A 55 -3.61 -8.52 -0.08
C GLU A 55 -3.80 -9.28 -1.39
N PRO A 56 -3.96 -10.62 -1.33
CA PRO A 56 -4.17 -11.41 -2.53
C PRO A 56 -5.46 -10.95 -3.21
N VAL A 57 -5.33 -10.50 -4.46
CA VAL A 57 -6.48 -10.10 -5.28
C VAL A 57 -7.29 -11.36 -5.63
N ASP A 58 -8.61 -11.33 -5.38
CA ASP A 58 -9.51 -12.37 -5.85
C ASP A 58 -9.71 -12.26 -7.36
N MET A 59 -8.88 -12.98 -8.10
CA MET A 59 -8.87 -13.00 -9.57
C MET A 59 -10.21 -13.40 -10.17
N GLU A 60 -10.98 -14.28 -9.51
CA GLU A 60 -12.27 -14.73 -10.04
C GLU A 60 -13.35 -13.67 -9.80
N ALA A 61 -13.37 -13.05 -8.62
CA ALA A 61 -14.25 -11.91 -8.36
C ALA A 61 -13.97 -10.75 -9.32
N THR A 62 -12.69 -10.42 -9.57
CA THR A 62 -12.30 -9.38 -10.52
C THR A 62 -12.75 -9.69 -11.95
N LYS A 63 -12.61 -10.95 -12.41
CA LYS A 63 -13.12 -11.35 -13.74
C LYS A 63 -14.64 -11.21 -13.85
N HIS A 64 -15.36 -11.61 -12.80
CA HIS A 64 -16.81 -11.46 -12.76
C HIS A 64 -17.24 -9.99 -12.83
N GLU A 65 -16.58 -9.12 -12.07
CA GLU A 65 -16.82 -7.68 -12.08
C GLU A 65 -16.55 -7.07 -13.47
N ILE A 66 -15.43 -7.44 -14.12
CA ILE A 66 -15.13 -7.02 -15.50
C ILE A 66 -16.25 -7.44 -16.46
N ALA A 67 -16.68 -8.70 -16.41
CA ALA A 67 -17.73 -9.20 -17.29
C ALA A 67 -19.07 -8.49 -17.07
N GLN A 68 -19.41 -8.14 -15.83
CA GLN A 68 -20.61 -7.37 -15.50
C GLN A 68 -20.52 -5.94 -16.07
N LEU A 69 -19.39 -5.26 -15.85
CA LEU A 69 -19.17 -3.91 -16.35
C LEU A 69 -19.22 -3.85 -17.89
N GLU A 70 -18.72 -4.88 -18.58
CA GLU A 70 -18.83 -4.97 -20.04
C GLU A 70 -20.29 -5.08 -20.51
N GLN A 71 -21.12 -5.85 -19.81
CA GLN A 71 -22.54 -5.97 -20.14
C GLN A 71 -23.30 -4.65 -19.89
N GLU A 72 -23.04 -4.00 -18.76
CA GLU A 72 -23.61 -2.69 -18.44
C GLU A 72 -23.18 -1.64 -19.48
N LEU A 73 -21.91 -1.64 -19.88
CA LEU A 73 -21.40 -0.73 -20.90
C LEU A 73 -22.15 -0.91 -22.23
N VAL A 74 -22.40 -2.16 -22.65
CA VAL A 74 -23.16 -2.45 -23.87
C VAL A 74 -24.60 -1.94 -23.74
N ALA A 75 -25.25 -2.20 -22.61
CA ALA A 75 -26.63 -1.74 -22.37
C ALA A 75 -26.74 -0.20 -22.40
N VAL A 76 -25.85 0.49 -21.68
CA VAL A 76 -25.81 1.96 -21.63
C VAL A 76 -25.53 2.55 -23.01
N LYS A 77 -24.62 1.95 -23.79
CA LYS A 77 -24.35 2.39 -25.16
C LYS A 77 -25.56 2.24 -26.07
N ALA A 78 -26.30 1.12 -25.97
CA ALA A 78 -27.51 0.91 -26.75
C ALA A 78 -28.61 1.94 -26.40
N GLU A 79 -28.74 2.29 -25.12
CA GLU A 79 -29.65 3.34 -24.67
C GLU A 79 -29.24 4.72 -25.22
N MET A 80 -27.95 5.06 -25.17
CA MET A 80 -27.41 6.28 -25.78
C MET A 80 -27.67 6.36 -27.28
N GLU A 81 -27.49 5.28 -28.03
CA GLU A 81 -27.83 5.22 -29.45
C GLU A 81 -29.33 5.44 -29.72
N GLY A 82 -30.19 4.94 -28.83
CA GLY A 82 -31.63 5.20 -28.86
C GLY A 82 -31.94 6.69 -28.74
N TYR A 83 -31.38 7.35 -27.72
CA TYR A 83 -31.56 8.78 -27.52
C TYR A 83 -30.99 9.63 -28.67
N LEU A 84 -29.86 9.24 -29.25
CA LEU A 84 -29.28 9.95 -30.41
C LEU A 84 -30.22 9.90 -31.63
N LYS A 85 -30.83 8.74 -31.90
CA LYS A 85 -31.82 8.58 -32.99
C LYS A 85 -33.08 9.43 -32.77
N GLU A 86 -33.58 9.50 -31.54
CA GLU A 86 -34.73 10.35 -31.20
C GLU A 86 -34.46 11.85 -31.39
N LEU A 87 -33.19 12.26 -31.27
CA LEU A 87 -32.73 13.64 -31.49
C LEU A 87 -32.39 13.95 -32.96
N ASN A 88 -32.59 13.01 -33.90
CA ASN A 88 -32.22 13.12 -35.33
C ASN A 88 -30.73 13.47 -35.57
N LEU A 89 -29.82 12.92 -34.76
CA LEU A 89 -28.37 12.98 -34.94
C LEU A 89 -27.80 11.60 -35.28
#